data_AF-W2W2Z7-F1
#
_entry.id   AF-W2W2Z7-F1
#
_cell.length_a   1.000
_cell.length_b   1.000
_cell.length_c   1.000
_cell.angle_alpha   90.00
_cell.angle_beta   90.00
_cell.angle_gamma   90.00
#
_symmetry.space_group_name_H-M   'P 1'
#
loop_
_entity.id
_entity.type
_entity.pdbx_description
1 polymer ?
#
loop_
_entity_poly.entity_id
_entity_poly.type
_entity_poly.pdbx_seq_one_letter_code
_entity_poly.pdbx_strand_id
1 'polypeptide(L)'
;MFRSEAFRSDRGLGKVALAAFGLGVFMTAHASLLLFTEFVALADSTRDATSTLRWRCLEQWSLYALALGFFHLMEFMLTAAYRPANVSYESFLLNHSREYHLAVLLSCLEFFLELYFVPGWKLHAFVRPVGIALVIMGQFFRVSAMSTAASNFSHRIEYFKREEHELVTHGVYRFIRHPSYLGWFWWIVGSQILLANPVCAVGYSLVAWSFFHDRIPYEEQLLLGFFPDEYPVYKARTISGIPFV
;
A
#
# COMPACT_ATOMS: atom_id res chain seq x y z
N MET A 1 21.57 11.86 -20.48
CA MET A 1 21.19 12.26 -19.11
C MET A 1 20.49 13.60 -19.18
N PHE A 2 19.24 13.71 -18.72
CA PHE A 2 18.45 14.95 -18.82
C PHE A 2 19.11 16.09 -18.02
N ARG A 3 19.36 17.24 -18.67
CA ARG A 3 19.89 18.44 -18.00
C ARG A 3 18.80 19.36 -17.43
N SER A 4 17.54 19.15 -17.82
CA SER A 4 16.41 19.97 -17.39
C SER A 4 15.99 19.67 -15.95
N GLU A 5 15.77 20.72 -15.17
CA GLU A 5 15.24 20.64 -13.80
C GLU A 5 13.88 19.95 -13.73
N ALA A 6 13.09 19.99 -14.81
CA ALA A 6 11.82 19.28 -14.91
C ALA A 6 11.95 17.75 -14.73
N PHE A 7 13.14 17.18 -14.96
CA PHE A 7 13.41 15.74 -14.81
C PHE A 7 14.37 15.40 -13.66
N ARG A 8 15.07 16.39 -13.09
CA ARG A 8 16.00 16.19 -11.96
C ARG A 8 15.35 16.45 -10.62
N SER A 9 14.48 17.45 -10.53
CA SER A 9 13.76 17.80 -9.30
C SER A 9 12.60 16.83 -9.06
N ASP A 10 12.36 16.48 -7.80
CA ASP A 10 11.19 15.68 -7.39
C ASP A 10 9.87 16.42 -7.62
N ARG A 11 9.89 17.75 -7.64
CA ARG A 11 8.73 18.57 -8.01
C ARG A 11 8.67 18.87 -9.50
N GLY A 12 9.65 18.40 -10.28
CA GLY A 12 9.70 18.60 -11.72
C GLY A 12 8.56 17.87 -12.42
N LEU A 13 7.81 18.59 -13.26
CA LEU A 13 6.67 18.05 -14.00
C LEU A 13 7.04 16.83 -14.86
N GLY A 14 8.24 16.81 -15.44
CA GLY A 14 8.73 15.70 -16.25
C GLY A 14 8.94 14.42 -15.44
N LYS A 15 9.51 14.52 -14.23
CA LYS A 15 9.72 13.38 -13.33
C LYS A 15 8.38 12.81 -12.82
N VAL A 16 7.46 13.67 -12.43
CA VAL A 16 6.10 13.29 -12.00
C VAL A 16 5.32 12.65 -13.15
N ALA A 17 5.34 13.25 -14.35
CA ALA A 17 4.66 12.72 -15.53
C ALA A 17 5.20 11.35 -15.93
N LEU A 18 6.51 11.14 -15.88
CA LEU A 18 7.13 9.85 -16.20
C LEU A 18 6.72 8.76 -15.21
N ALA A 19 6.64 9.08 -13.92
CA ALA A 19 6.18 8.16 -12.88
C ALA A 19 4.71 7.76 -13.09
N ALA A 20 3.83 8.74 -13.30
CA ALA A 20 2.40 8.51 -13.55
C ALA A 20 2.19 7.70 -14.84
N PHE A 21 2.90 8.04 -15.92
CA PHE A 21 2.84 7.29 -17.18
C PHE A 21 3.32 5.86 -17.01
N GLY A 22 4.45 5.65 -16.32
CA GLY A 22 4.98 4.31 -16.02
C GLY A 22 4.01 3.46 -15.20
N LEU A 23 3.40 4.03 -14.16
CA LEU A 23 2.33 3.37 -13.39
C LEU A 23 1.12 3.04 -14.26
N GLY A 24 0.70 3.97 -15.14
CA GLY A 24 -0.39 3.74 -16.08
C GLY A 24 -0.11 2.57 -17.02
N VAL A 25 1.06 2.54 -17.67
CA VAL A 25 1.49 1.43 -18.54
C VAL A 25 1.53 0.11 -17.76
N PHE A 26 2.09 0.12 -16.54
CA PHE A 26 2.14 -1.05 -15.67
C PHE A 26 0.74 -1.59 -15.35
N MET A 27 -0.19 -0.72 -14.94
CA MET A 27 -1.56 -1.13 -14.63
C MET A 27 -2.31 -1.60 -15.87
N THR A 28 -2.19 -0.90 -17.01
CA THR A 28 -2.83 -1.31 -18.26
C THR A 28 -2.34 -2.66 -18.72
N ALA A 29 -1.03 -2.95 -18.65
CA ALA A 29 -0.48 -4.25 -19.02
C ALA A 29 -1.09 -5.38 -18.18
N HIS A 30 -1.23 -5.19 -16.87
CA HIS A 30 -1.82 -6.20 -15.98
C HIS A 30 -3.34 -6.32 -16.13
N ALA A 31 -4.05 -5.21 -16.40
CA ALA A 31 -5.47 -5.26 -16.77
C ALA A 31 -5.69 -6.03 -18.07
N SER A 32 -4.89 -5.78 -19.10
CA SER A 32 -4.94 -6.51 -20.36
C SER A 32 -4.61 -7.99 -20.16
N LEU A 33 -3.62 -8.33 -19.33
CA LEU A 33 -3.29 -9.71 -18.99
C LEU A 33 -4.44 -10.40 -18.23
N LEU A 34 -5.10 -9.69 -17.31
CA LEU A 34 -6.26 -10.20 -16.57
C LEU A 34 -7.42 -10.52 -17.52
N LEU A 35 -7.77 -9.58 -18.40
CA LEU A 35 -8.82 -9.77 -19.41
C LEU A 35 -8.48 -10.89 -20.39
N PHE A 36 -7.23 -10.96 -20.86
CA PHE A 36 -6.78 -12.05 -21.72
C PHE A 36 -6.89 -13.39 -21.00
N THR A 37 -6.51 -13.45 -19.73
CA THR A 37 -6.57 -14.67 -18.93
C THR A 37 -8.00 -15.17 -18.80
N GLU A 38 -8.95 -14.30 -18.47
CA GLU A 38 -10.35 -14.67 -18.30
C GLU A 38 -11.04 -15.04 -19.61
N PHE A 39 -10.94 -14.18 -20.62
CA PHE A 39 -11.76 -14.30 -21.83
C PHE A 39 -11.14 -15.14 -22.94
N VAL A 40 -9.82 -15.30 -22.93
CA VAL A 40 -9.10 -16.05 -23.97
C VAL A 40 -8.44 -17.29 -23.38
N ALA A 41 -7.78 -17.14 -22.24
CA ALA A 41 -6.96 -18.21 -21.72
C ALA A 41 -7.80 -19.30 -21.05
N LEU A 42 -8.64 -18.93 -20.09
CA LEU A 42 -9.45 -19.86 -19.32
C LEU A 42 -10.73 -20.31 -20.04
N ALA A 43 -11.13 -19.61 -21.11
CA ALA A 43 -12.24 -19.99 -21.98
C ALA A 43 -11.92 -21.20 -22.89
N ASP A 44 -10.64 -21.47 -23.14
CA ASP A 44 -10.19 -22.57 -23.98
C ASP A 44 -10.27 -23.92 -23.24
N SER A 45 -11.35 -24.65 -23.49
CA SER A 45 -11.61 -25.96 -22.88
C SER A 45 -10.64 -27.08 -23.29
N THR A 46 -9.76 -26.86 -24.28
CA THR A 46 -8.81 -27.88 -24.76
C THR A 46 -7.53 -27.95 -23.93
N ARG A 47 -7.35 -27.06 -22.96
CA ARG A 47 -6.11 -26.96 -22.17
C ARG A 47 -6.00 -28.03 -21.10
N ASP A 48 -4.76 -28.47 -20.90
CA ASP A 48 -4.43 -29.33 -19.77
C ASP A 48 -4.60 -28.60 -18.42
N ALA A 49 -4.75 -29.39 -17.36
CA ALA A 49 -4.98 -28.87 -16.02
C ALA A 49 -3.83 -27.99 -15.50
N THR A 50 -2.58 -28.29 -15.87
CA THR A 50 -1.39 -27.55 -15.42
C THR A 50 -1.35 -26.16 -16.04
N SER A 51 -1.65 -26.06 -17.33
CA SER A 51 -1.79 -24.81 -18.05
C SER A 51 -2.88 -23.95 -17.43
N THR A 52 -4.06 -24.51 -17.17
CA THR A 52 -5.18 -23.82 -16.51
C THR A 52 -4.79 -23.30 -15.13
N LEU A 53 -4.08 -24.09 -14.32
CA LEU A 53 -3.59 -23.65 -13.00
C LEU A 53 -2.63 -22.45 -13.13
N ARG A 54 -1.68 -22.50 -14.07
CA ARG A 54 -0.73 -21.40 -14.29
C ARG A 54 -1.43 -20.11 -14.71
N TRP A 55 -2.43 -20.20 -15.59
CA TRP A 55 -3.25 -19.04 -15.98
C TRP A 55 -4.00 -18.44 -14.80
N ARG A 56 -4.64 -19.26 -13.95
CA ARG A 56 -5.28 -18.77 -12.71
C ARG A 56 -4.30 -18.09 -11.75
N CYS A 57 -3.06 -18.56 -11.67
CA CYS A 57 -2.05 -17.87 -10.88
C CYS A 57 -1.66 -16.52 -11.49
N LEU A 58 -1.53 -16.44 -12.82
CA LEU A 58 -1.27 -15.16 -13.51
C LEU A 58 -2.43 -14.16 -13.34
N GLU A 59 -3.67 -14.65 -13.27
CA GLU A 59 -4.83 -13.85 -12.90
C GLU A 59 -4.64 -13.19 -11.52
N GLN A 60 -4.25 -13.98 -10.52
CA GLN A 60 -3.98 -13.55 -9.14
C GLN A 60 -2.80 -12.57 -9.07
N TRP A 61 -1.75 -12.80 -9.85
CA TRP A 61 -0.64 -11.87 -10.03
C TRP A 61 -1.10 -10.52 -10.59
N SER A 62 -1.94 -10.53 -11.63
CA SER A 62 -2.48 -9.31 -12.22
C SER A 62 -3.32 -8.52 -11.24
N LEU A 63 -4.13 -9.19 -10.40
CA LEU A 63 -4.90 -8.52 -9.35
C LEU A 63 -3.99 -7.83 -8.32
N TYR A 64 -2.93 -8.51 -7.87
CA TYR A 64 -1.92 -7.93 -6.99
C TYR A 64 -1.24 -6.71 -7.64
N ALA A 65 -0.79 -6.84 -8.89
CA ALA A 65 -0.10 -5.78 -9.60
C ALA A 65 -1.02 -4.55 -9.80
N LEU A 66 -2.28 -4.76 -10.17
CA LEU A 66 -3.27 -3.69 -10.25
C LEU A 66 -3.49 -3.00 -8.91
N ALA A 67 -3.60 -3.76 -7.82
CA ALA A 67 -3.74 -3.21 -6.48
C ALA A 67 -2.50 -2.38 -6.08
N LEU A 68 -1.29 -2.87 -6.34
CA LEU A 68 -0.03 -2.16 -6.06
C LEU A 68 0.08 -0.86 -6.86
N GLY A 69 -0.24 -0.89 -8.16
CA GLY A 69 -0.26 0.30 -8.99
C GLY A 69 -1.29 1.32 -8.51
N PHE A 70 -2.49 0.85 -8.16
CA PHE A 70 -3.55 1.69 -7.60
C PHE A 70 -3.15 2.32 -6.26
N PHE A 71 -2.51 1.56 -5.36
CA PHE A 71 -2.00 2.07 -4.09
C PHE A 71 -1.06 3.26 -4.32
N HIS A 72 0.00 3.08 -5.12
CA HIS A 72 0.96 4.15 -5.41
C HIS A 72 0.35 5.36 -6.10
N LEU A 73 -0.59 5.12 -7.03
CA LEU A 73 -1.32 6.20 -7.69
C LEU A 73 -2.16 6.99 -6.68
N MET A 74 -2.92 6.30 -5.81
CA MET A 74 -3.76 6.96 -4.82
C MET A 74 -2.96 7.75 -3.79
N GLU A 75 -1.80 7.27 -3.36
CA GLU A 75 -0.90 8.01 -2.47
C GLU A 75 -0.53 9.38 -3.07
N PHE A 76 -0.19 9.41 -4.36
CA PHE A 76 0.08 10.65 -5.08
C PHE A 76 -1.18 11.50 -5.23
N MET A 77 -2.29 10.92 -5.70
CA MET A 77 -3.53 11.66 -5.98
C MET A 77 -4.11 12.31 -4.72
N LEU A 78 -4.10 11.62 -3.58
CA LEU A 78 -4.56 12.15 -2.30
C LEU A 78 -3.59 13.22 -1.77
N THR A 79 -2.28 13.01 -1.90
CA THR A 79 -1.31 14.05 -1.54
C THR A 79 -1.49 15.30 -2.40
N ALA A 80 -1.72 15.15 -3.70
CA ALA A 80 -1.99 16.26 -4.61
C ALA A 80 -3.29 17.00 -4.24
N ALA A 81 -4.34 16.27 -3.88
CA ALA A 81 -5.65 16.83 -3.55
C ALA A 81 -5.64 17.60 -2.21
N TYR A 82 -4.98 17.07 -1.18
CA TYR A 82 -5.06 17.63 0.17
C TYR A 82 -3.80 18.37 0.63
N ARG A 83 -2.64 18.14 0.00
CA ARG A 83 -1.36 18.81 0.30
C ARG A 83 -0.60 19.25 -0.96
N PRO A 84 -1.21 20.11 -1.82
CA PRO A 84 -0.62 20.51 -3.09
C PRO A 84 0.74 21.23 -2.96
N ALA A 85 1.02 21.89 -1.84
CA ALA A 85 2.32 22.54 -1.60
C ALA A 85 3.49 21.56 -1.38
N ASN A 86 3.17 20.31 -1.02
CA ASN A 86 4.16 19.30 -0.62
C ASN A 86 4.27 18.14 -1.62
N VAL A 87 3.33 18.03 -2.56
CA VAL A 87 3.30 16.94 -3.54
C VAL A 87 4.57 16.93 -4.41
N SER A 88 5.12 15.75 -4.64
CA SER A 88 6.29 15.52 -5.47
C SER A 88 6.31 14.08 -5.98
N TYR A 89 7.34 13.72 -6.74
CA TYR A 89 7.63 12.34 -7.14
C TYR A 89 7.65 11.37 -5.94
N GLU A 90 8.16 11.82 -4.78
CA GLU A 90 8.20 11.00 -3.57
C GLU A 90 6.80 10.65 -3.04
N SER A 91 5.78 11.43 -3.38
CA SER A 91 4.39 11.16 -2.98
C SER A 91 3.79 9.91 -3.64
N PHE A 92 4.39 9.39 -4.72
CA PHE A 92 4.00 8.07 -5.23
C PHE A 92 4.48 6.92 -4.33
N LEU A 93 5.45 7.16 -3.44
CA LEU A 93 6.07 6.13 -2.60
C LEU A 93 6.73 4.96 -3.37
N LEU A 94 7.14 5.19 -4.62
CA LEU A 94 7.79 4.15 -5.44
C LEU A 94 9.22 3.83 -4.96
N ASN A 95 9.94 4.84 -4.46
CA ASN A 95 11.33 4.72 -4.00
C ASN A 95 11.45 5.03 -2.51
N HIS A 96 10.58 4.41 -1.70
CA HIS A 96 10.53 4.68 -0.26
C HIS A 96 11.84 4.31 0.46
N SER A 97 12.37 3.12 0.20
CA SER A 97 13.62 2.63 0.79
C SER A 97 14.20 1.44 0.02
N ARG A 98 15.44 1.04 0.35
CA ARG A 98 16.07 -0.15 -0.22
C ARG A 98 15.39 -1.43 0.27
N GLU A 99 14.96 -1.42 1.52
CA GLU A 99 14.25 -2.52 2.19
C GLU A 99 12.90 -2.76 1.52
N TYR A 100 12.20 -1.70 1.13
CA TYR A 100 10.97 -1.81 0.35
C TYR A 100 11.20 -2.52 -0.99
N HIS A 101 12.23 -2.10 -1.76
CA HIS A 101 12.55 -2.76 -3.04
C HIS A 101 12.96 -4.22 -2.86
N LEU A 102 13.73 -4.52 -1.81
CA LEU A 102 14.11 -5.89 -1.47
C LEU A 102 12.89 -6.73 -1.12
N ALA A 103 11.96 -6.20 -0.32
CA ALA A 103 10.73 -6.89 0.04
C ALA A 103 9.89 -7.22 -1.20
N VAL A 104 9.66 -6.24 -2.09
CA VAL A 104 8.95 -6.45 -3.36
C VAL A 104 9.65 -7.49 -4.22
N LEU A 105 10.99 -7.43 -4.34
CA LEU A 105 11.75 -8.43 -5.10
C LEU A 105 11.60 -9.84 -4.53
N LEU A 106 11.70 -10.00 -3.20
CA LEU A 106 11.51 -11.29 -2.53
C LEU A 106 10.09 -11.82 -2.74
N SER A 107 9.08 -10.95 -2.67
CA SER A 107 7.68 -11.29 -2.95
C SER A 107 7.48 -11.80 -4.38
N CYS A 108 8.10 -11.12 -5.36
CA CYS A 108 8.11 -11.57 -6.76
C CYS A 108 8.80 -12.93 -6.91
N LEU A 109 9.98 -13.09 -6.31
CA LEU A 109 10.76 -14.33 -6.41
C LEU A 109 9.99 -15.51 -5.80
N GLU A 110 9.45 -15.37 -4.59
CA GLU A 110 8.63 -16.39 -3.95
C GLU A 110 7.43 -16.76 -4.83
N PHE A 111 6.71 -15.77 -5.35
CA PHE A 111 5.56 -16.01 -6.22
C PHE A 111 5.92 -16.81 -7.48
N PHE A 112 6.93 -16.38 -8.23
CA PHE A 112 7.29 -17.02 -9.50
C PHE A 112 8.00 -18.36 -9.33
N LEU A 113 8.77 -18.54 -8.25
CA LEU A 113 9.36 -19.85 -7.93
C LEU A 113 8.27 -20.85 -7.57
N GLU A 114 7.33 -20.48 -6.69
CA GLU A 114 6.21 -21.35 -6.33
C GLU A 114 5.25 -21.60 -7.52
N LEU A 115 5.03 -20.62 -8.39
CA LEU A 115 4.30 -20.81 -9.64
C LEU A 115 4.94 -21.88 -10.54
N TYR A 116 6.28 -21.91 -10.58
CA TYR A 116 7.02 -22.86 -11.40
C TYR A 116 7.01 -24.27 -10.79
N PHE A 117 7.31 -24.39 -9.50
CA PHE A 117 7.50 -25.69 -8.83
C PHE A 117 6.21 -26.27 -8.23
N VAL A 118 5.33 -25.45 -7.65
CA VAL A 118 4.17 -25.88 -6.84
C VAL A 118 2.92 -24.99 -7.05
N PRO A 119 2.45 -24.79 -8.31
CA PRO A 119 1.37 -23.83 -8.61
C PRO A 119 0.03 -24.13 -7.93
N GLY A 120 -0.23 -25.38 -7.53
CA GLY A 120 -1.47 -25.76 -6.86
C GLY A 120 -1.67 -25.05 -5.50
N TRP A 121 -0.60 -24.78 -4.76
CA TRP A 121 -0.67 -24.09 -3.46
C TRP A 121 -1.15 -22.65 -3.59
N LYS A 122 -0.84 -21.99 -4.72
CA LYS A 122 -1.22 -20.58 -4.95
C LYS A 122 -2.72 -20.35 -4.98
N LEU A 123 -3.48 -21.39 -5.30
CA LEU A 123 -4.91 -21.32 -5.61
C LEU A 123 -5.81 -21.91 -4.52
N HIS A 124 -5.33 -21.97 -3.27
CA HIS A 124 -6.19 -22.34 -2.15
C HIS A 124 -7.43 -21.45 -2.06
N ALA A 125 -8.60 -22.06 -1.85
CA ALA A 125 -9.90 -21.41 -1.99
C ALA A 125 -10.08 -20.12 -1.15
N PHE A 126 -9.41 -20.04 0.01
CA PHE A 126 -9.52 -18.89 0.91
C PHE A 126 -8.51 -17.77 0.63
N VAL A 127 -7.39 -18.07 -0.01
CA VAL A 127 -6.28 -17.14 -0.24
C VAL A 127 -6.76 -15.90 -0.98
N ARG A 128 -7.38 -16.11 -2.15
CA ARG A 128 -7.83 -15.02 -3.02
C ARG A 128 -8.88 -14.13 -2.36
N PRO A 129 -10.03 -14.64 -1.86
CA PRO A 129 -11.05 -13.78 -1.26
C PRO A 129 -10.56 -13.06 0.00
N VAL A 130 -9.78 -13.73 0.87
CA VAL A 130 -9.24 -13.09 2.08
C VAL A 130 -8.19 -12.04 1.73
N GLY A 131 -7.28 -12.33 0.80
CA GLY A 131 -6.27 -11.38 0.33
C GLY A 131 -6.90 -10.14 -0.27
N ILE A 132 -7.89 -10.30 -1.17
CA ILE A 132 -8.65 -9.17 -1.75
C ILE A 132 -9.35 -8.37 -0.66
N ALA A 133 -10.04 -9.03 0.27
CA ALA A 133 -10.75 -8.34 1.36
C ALA A 133 -9.80 -7.50 2.22
N LEU A 134 -8.63 -8.04 2.59
CA LEU A 134 -7.62 -7.32 3.37
C LEU A 134 -6.99 -6.17 2.60
N VAL A 135 -6.69 -6.33 1.31
CA VAL A 135 -6.18 -5.26 0.45
C VAL A 135 -7.20 -4.13 0.32
N ILE A 136 -8.48 -4.45 0.07
CA ILE A 136 -9.55 -3.45 -0.03
C ILE A 136 -9.74 -2.73 1.31
N MET A 137 -9.80 -3.48 2.42
CA MET A 137 -9.90 -2.90 3.76
C MET A 137 -8.72 -1.99 4.08
N GLY A 138 -7.50 -2.43 3.78
CA GLY A 138 -6.29 -1.64 3.98
C GLY A 138 -6.30 -0.35 3.16
N GLN A 139 -6.66 -0.46 1.88
CA GLN A 139 -6.81 0.68 0.98
C GLN A 139 -7.88 1.66 1.47
N PHE A 140 -9.03 1.15 1.92
CA PHE A 140 -10.11 1.97 2.47
C PHE A 140 -9.62 2.80 3.66
N PHE A 141 -9.02 2.17 4.67
CA PHE A 141 -8.50 2.89 5.84
C PHE A 141 -7.40 3.88 5.47
N ARG A 142 -6.52 3.52 4.54
CA ARG A 142 -5.46 4.40 4.06
C ARG A 142 -6.03 5.66 3.39
N VAL A 143 -6.92 5.49 2.41
CA VAL A 143 -7.57 6.60 1.70
C VAL A 143 -8.40 7.45 2.67
N SER A 144 -9.25 6.83 3.49
CA SER A 144 -10.09 7.55 4.44
C SER A 144 -9.25 8.33 5.46
N ALA A 145 -8.14 7.77 5.94
CA ALA A 145 -7.26 8.47 6.88
C ALA A 145 -6.60 9.70 6.25
N MET A 146 -6.10 9.58 5.02
CA MET A 146 -5.49 10.69 4.29
C MET A 146 -6.53 11.77 3.96
N SER A 147 -7.71 11.38 3.48
CA SER A 147 -8.80 12.32 3.20
C SER A 147 -9.34 13.02 4.44
N THR A 148 -9.43 12.32 5.57
CA THR A 148 -9.96 12.89 6.82
C THR A 148 -8.95 13.81 7.50
N ALA A 149 -7.67 13.44 7.52
CA ALA A 149 -6.63 14.29 8.12
C ALA A 149 -6.19 15.43 7.18
N ALA A 150 -6.34 15.26 5.86
CA ALA A 150 -6.07 16.27 4.85
C ALA A 150 -4.70 16.96 5.02
N SER A 151 -4.68 18.27 5.28
CA SER A 151 -3.45 19.06 5.49
C SER A 151 -2.66 18.69 6.75
N ASN A 152 -3.30 17.98 7.70
CA ASN A 152 -2.68 17.44 8.91
C ASN A 152 -2.00 16.09 8.68
N PHE A 153 -2.23 15.43 7.54
CA PHE A 153 -1.56 14.17 7.21
C PHE A 153 -0.13 14.40 6.70
N SER A 154 0.81 13.55 7.13
CA SER A 154 2.18 13.54 6.60
C SER A 154 2.71 12.11 6.51
N HIS A 155 3.42 11.79 5.41
CA HIS A 155 4.13 10.52 5.26
C HIS A 155 5.30 10.39 6.25
N ARG A 156 5.82 11.51 6.73
CA ARG A 156 6.90 11.60 7.72
C ARG A 156 6.35 12.14 9.03
N ILE A 157 6.82 11.61 10.15
CA ILE A 157 6.50 12.17 11.46
C ILE A 157 6.96 13.64 11.49
N GLU A 158 6.05 14.53 11.87
CA GLU A 158 6.35 15.95 12.06
C GLU A 158 6.90 16.16 13.48
N TYR A 159 8.10 16.73 13.58
CA TYR A 159 8.78 16.98 14.87
C TYR A 159 8.40 18.33 15.49
N PHE A 160 7.76 19.22 14.71
CA PHE A 160 7.34 20.55 15.14
C PHE A 160 5.87 20.77 14.77
N LYS A 161 5.11 21.39 15.69
CA LYS A 161 3.73 21.78 15.44
C LYS A 161 3.70 22.98 14.50
N ARG A 162 3.00 22.85 13.36
CA ARG A 162 2.68 23.98 12.48
C ARG A 162 1.51 24.76 13.06
N GLU A 163 1.39 26.04 12.71
CA GLU A 163 0.32 26.90 13.21
C GLU A 163 -1.06 26.35 12.84
N GLU A 164 -1.20 25.78 11.64
CA GLU A 164 -2.44 25.20 11.13
C GLU A 164 -2.61 23.71 11.50
N HIS A 165 -1.72 23.15 12.33
CA HIS A 165 -1.80 21.73 12.72
C HIS A 165 -2.85 21.53 13.80
N GLU A 166 -3.92 20.81 13.44
CA GLU A 166 -5.04 20.48 14.30
C GLU A 166 -5.08 18.98 14.63
N LEU A 167 -5.60 18.64 15.81
CA LEU A 167 -5.83 17.25 16.20
C LEU A 167 -7.12 16.72 15.55
N VAL A 168 -6.97 15.84 14.56
CA VAL A 168 -8.10 15.24 13.86
C VAL A 168 -8.67 14.06 14.66
N THR A 169 -9.91 14.17 15.15
CA THR A 169 -10.59 13.11 15.93
C THR A 169 -11.96 12.68 15.37
N HIS A 170 -12.27 13.01 14.12
CA HIS A 170 -13.54 12.67 13.45
C HIS A 170 -13.34 11.68 12.29
N GLY A 171 -14.42 11.22 11.66
CA GLY A 171 -14.33 10.20 10.61
C GLY A 171 -13.73 8.89 11.12
N VAL A 172 -12.79 8.30 10.36
CA VAL A 172 -12.09 7.07 10.79
C VAL A 172 -11.26 7.27 12.07
N TYR A 173 -10.80 8.49 12.33
CA TYR A 173 -10.07 8.84 13.56
C TYR A 173 -10.95 8.77 14.81
N ARG A 174 -12.28 8.75 14.68
CA ARG A 174 -13.18 8.59 15.85
C ARG A 174 -12.94 7.26 16.60
N PHE A 175 -12.46 6.24 15.90
CA PHE A 175 -12.31 4.88 16.45
C PHE A 175 -10.84 4.47 16.59
N ILE A 176 -10.00 4.84 15.62
CA ILE A 176 -8.62 4.39 15.49
C ILE A 176 -7.72 5.61 15.40
N ARG A 177 -6.67 5.70 16.22
CA ARG A 177 -5.76 6.86 16.23
C ARG A 177 -4.83 6.93 15.04
N HIS A 178 -4.42 5.77 14.53
CA HIS A 178 -3.51 5.66 13.40
C HIS A 178 -4.14 4.86 12.25
N PRO A 179 -5.29 5.31 11.69
CA PRO A 179 -6.02 4.55 10.68
C PRO A 179 -5.22 4.40 9.39
N SER A 180 -4.34 5.36 9.08
CA SER A 180 -3.41 5.27 7.95
C SER A 180 -2.37 4.14 8.12
N TYR A 181 -1.96 3.88 9.37
CA TYR A 181 -1.02 2.80 9.70
C TYR A 181 -1.71 1.45 9.71
N LEU A 182 -2.91 1.35 10.28
CA LEU A 182 -3.80 0.18 10.13
C LEU A 182 -4.00 -0.16 8.65
N GLY A 183 -4.32 0.85 7.84
CA GLY A 183 -4.54 0.71 6.41
C GLY A 183 -3.31 0.17 5.70
N TRP A 184 -2.14 0.77 5.92
CA TRP A 184 -0.90 0.31 5.32
C TRP A 184 -0.52 -1.10 5.78
N PHE A 185 -0.61 -1.41 7.07
CA PHE A 185 -0.33 -2.74 7.64
C PHE A 185 -1.14 -3.84 6.95
N TRP A 186 -2.47 -3.72 6.94
CA TRP A 186 -3.31 -4.75 6.34
C TRP A 186 -3.24 -4.79 4.82
N TRP A 187 -2.94 -3.66 4.17
CA TRP A 187 -2.72 -3.65 2.73
C TRP A 187 -1.49 -4.48 2.36
N ILE A 188 -0.35 -4.28 3.03
CA ILE A 188 0.87 -5.03 2.70
C ILE A 188 0.76 -6.50 3.08
N VAL A 189 0.16 -6.84 4.22
CA VAL A 189 -0.06 -8.24 4.63
C VAL A 189 -1.06 -8.91 3.70
N GLY A 190 -2.18 -8.24 3.42
CA GLY A 190 -3.22 -8.69 2.50
C GLY A 190 -2.67 -8.93 1.09
N SER A 191 -1.72 -8.12 0.64
CA SER A 191 -1.07 -8.31 -0.68
C SER A 191 -0.31 -9.64 -0.78
N GLN A 192 0.35 -10.06 0.30
CA GLN A 192 1.11 -11.32 0.33
C GLN A 192 0.19 -12.53 0.51
N ILE A 193 -0.89 -12.36 1.28
CA ILE A 193 -1.97 -13.35 1.34
C ILE A 193 -2.61 -13.49 -0.04
N LEU A 194 -2.88 -12.40 -0.75
CA LEU A 194 -3.41 -12.44 -2.12
C LEU A 194 -2.47 -13.19 -3.07
N LEU A 195 -1.16 -13.09 -2.90
CA LEU A 195 -0.18 -13.86 -3.70
C LEU A 195 0.03 -15.29 -3.21
N ALA A 196 -0.62 -15.74 -2.14
CA ALA A 196 -0.31 -17.00 -1.46
C ALA A 196 1.20 -17.16 -1.20
N ASN A 197 1.88 -16.09 -0.78
CA ASN A 197 3.30 -16.11 -0.43
C ASN A 197 3.44 -16.32 1.09
N PRO A 198 3.53 -17.56 1.61
CA PRO A 198 3.58 -17.81 3.05
C PRO A 198 4.79 -17.16 3.73
N VAL A 199 5.97 -17.17 3.10
CA VAL A 199 7.21 -16.62 3.69
C VAL A 199 7.14 -15.10 3.73
N CYS A 200 6.79 -14.45 2.61
CA CYS A 200 6.63 -13.00 2.60
C CYS A 200 5.43 -12.54 3.43
N ALA A 201 4.34 -13.30 3.55
CA ALA A 201 3.22 -12.92 4.44
C ALA A 201 3.66 -12.81 5.90
N VAL A 202 4.44 -13.78 6.40
CA VAL A 202 5.02 -13.72 7.75
C VAL A 202 6.04 -12.59 7.84
N GLY A 203 6.97 -12.51 6.88
CA GLY A 203 8.01 -11.48 6.87
C GLY A 203 7.47 -10.05 6.85
N TYR A 204 6.52 -9.76 5.97
CA TYR A 204 5.85 -8.46 5.87
C TYR A 204 5.11 -8.14 7.16
N SER A 205 4.38 -9.10 7.74
CA SER A 205 3.64 -8.90 8.99
C SER A 205 4.58 -8.53 10.14
N LEU A 206 5.68 -9.28 10.31
CA LEU A 206 6.63 -9.05 11.40
C LEU A 206 7.38 -7.72 11.25
N VAL A 207 7.86 -7.41 10.04
CA VAL A 207 8.59 -6.18 9.76
C VAL A 207 7.66 -4.96 9.94
N ALA A 208 6.44 -5.02 9.40
CA ALA A 208 5.47 -3.94 9.55
C ALA A 208 5.05 -3.74 11.00
N TRP A 209 4.79 -4.83 11.72
CA TRP A 209 4.44 -4.77 13.13
C TRP A 209 5.57 -4.14 13.95
N SER A 210 6.81 -4.61 13.77
CA SER A 210 7.99 -4.06 14.46
C SER A 210 8.18 -2.57 14.15
N PHE A 211 8.04 -2.17 12.88
CA PHE A 211 8.13 -0.77 12.48
C PHE A 211 7.10 0.11 13.20
N PHE A 212 5.85 -0.34 13.28
CA PHE A 212 4.79 0.43 13.93
C PHE A 212 4.82 0.38 15.45
N HIS A 213 5.25 -0.73 16.03
CA HIS A 213 5.49 -0.87 17.46
C HIS A 213 6.45 0.20 17.97
N ASP A 214 7.48 0.53 17.20
CA ASP A 214 8.44 1.57 17.57
C ASP A 214 7.98 2.98 17.14
N ARG A 215 7.38 3.09 15.94
CA ARG A 215 6.98 4.38 15.37
C ARG A 215 5.81 5.03 16.10
N ILE A 216 4.78 4.26 16.45
CA ILE A 216 3.55 4.80 17.04
C ILE A 216 3.86 5.48 18.38
N PRO A 217 4.50 4.83 19.37
CA PRO A 217 4.79 5.49 20.66
C PRO A 217 5.61 6.77 20.51
N TYR A 218 6.58 6.78 19.58
CA TYR A 218 7.39 7.97 19.29
C TYR A 218 6.54 9.13 18.75
N GLU A 219 5.66 8.86 17.80
CA GLU A 219 4.76 9.87 17.24
C GLU A 219 3.73 10.34 18.27
N GLU A 220 3.18 9.43 19.10
CA GLU A 220 2.26 9.79 20.16
C GLU A 220 2.90 10.68 21.23
N GLN A 221 4.21 10.52 21.50
CA GLN A 221 4.95 11.42 22.38
C GLN A 221 5.03 12.84 21.82
N LEU A 222 5.22 12.99 20.51
CA LEU A 222 5.20 14.30 19.85
C LEU A 222 3.79 14.91 19.86
N LEU A 223 2.76 14.09 19.62
CA LEU A 223 1.36 14.53 19.67
C LEU A 223 0.93 14.98 21.08
N LEU A 224 1.44 14.33 22.13
CA LEU A 224 1.28 14.81 23.52
C LEU A 224 1.91 16.18 23.73
N GLY A 225 3.07 16.46 23.10
CA GLY A 225 3.67 17.79 23.13
C GLY A 225 2.89 18.83 22.33
N PHE A 226 2.29 18.43 21.19
CA PHE A 226 1.53 19.33 20.32
C PHE A 226 0.13 19.66 20.87
N PHE A 227 -0.50 18.71 21.54
CA PHE A 227 -1.88 18.81 22.03
C PHE A 227 -2.00 18.22 23.45
N PRO A 228 -1.36 18.85 24.47
CA PRO A 228 -1.24 18.28 25.81
C PRO A 228 -2.58 18.04 26.51
N ASP A 229 -3.59 18.87 26.26
CA ASP A 229 -4.91 18.75 26.90
C ASP A 229 -5.89 17.87 26.09
N GLU A 230 -5.71 17.78 24.78
CA GLU A 230 -6.66 17.11 23.87
C GLU A 230 -6.26 15.66 23.57
N TYR A 231 -4.97 15.41 23.35
CA TYR A 231 -4.47 14.10 22.93
C TYR A 231 -4.67 13.00 23.99
N PRO A 232 -4.43 13.23 25.29
CA PRO A 232 -4.70 12.21 26.31
C PRO A 232 -6.16 11.75 26.34
N VAL A 233 -7.10 12.71 26.23
CA VAL A 233 -8.54 12.43 26.18
C VAL A 233 -8.91 11.63 24.92
N TYR A 234 -8.33 12.01 23.79
CA TYR A 234 -8.49 11.30 22.53
C TYR A 234 -7.92 9.87 22.59
N LYS A 235 -6.75 9.70 23.21
CA LYS A 235 -6.08 8.40 23.40
C LYS A 235 -6.88 7.45 24.26
N ALA A 236 -7.50 7.93 25.33
CA ALA A 236 -8.30 7.12 26.24
C ALA A 236 -9.54 6.49 25.59
N ARG A 237 -10.08 7.09 24.52
CA ARG A 237 -11.34 6.65 23.87
C ARG A 237 -11.16 5.92 22.54
N THR A 238 -9.93 5.62 22.14
CA THR A 238 -9.59 5.05 20.82
C THR A 238 -8.61 3.89 20.96
N ILE A 239 -8.40 3.13 19.88
CA ILE A 239 -7.31 2.15 19.77
C ILE A 239 -6.24 2.66 18.81
N SER A 240 -5.01 2.14 18.89
CA SER A 240 -3.94 2.51 17.92
C SER A 240 -4.31 2.08 16.50
N GLY A 241 -4.87 0.87 16.37
CA GLY A 241 -5.15 0.17 15.12
C GLY A 241 -4.17 -0.97 14.83
N ILE A 242 -2.99 -0.98 15.45
CA ILE A 242 -2.02 -2.06 15.28
C ILE A 242 -2.12 -2.99 16.51
N PRO A 243 -2.26 -4.33 16.33
CA PRO A 243 -2.37 -5.24 17.46
C PRO A 243 -1.18 -5.09 18.42
N PHE A 244 -1.44 -5.04 19.73
CA PHE A 244 -0.42 -4.96 20.78
C PHE A 244 0.45 -3.69 20.79
N VAL A 245 -0.01 -2.60 20.17
CA VAL A 245 0.61 -1.25 20.19
C VAL A 245 -0.40 -0.24 20.72
#